data_AF-A0A5M8RGW3-F1
#
_entry.id   AF-A0A5M8RGW3-F1
#
_cell.length_a   1.000
_cell.length_b   1.000
_cell.length_c   1.000
_cell.angle_alpha   90.00
_cell.angle_beta   90.00
_cell.angle_gamma   90.00
#
_symmetry.space_group_name_H-M   'P 1'
#
loop_
_entity.id
_entity.type
_entity.pdbx_description
1 polymer ?
#
loop_
_entity_poly.entity_id
_entity_poly.type
_entity_poly.pdbx_seq_one_letter_code
_entity_poly.pdbx_strand_id
1 'polypeptide(L)' 'MHQTAVQVKNVKVLIRGIWTKKKFTEIECGQTFMIEEDGVFKKYIARTEPYWDEEFEAFVVDVMDKNKLRRGIR' A
#
# COMPACT_ATOMS: atom_id res chain seq x y z
N MET A 1 3.53 18.98 -5.65
CA MET A 1 3.10 17.59 -5.37
C MET A 1 3.35 17.34 -3.89
N HIS A 2 2.33 16.98 -3.09
CA HIS A 2 2.56 16.58 -1.70
C HIS A 2 3.02 15.13 -1.71
N GLN A 3 4.33 14.92 -1.61
CA GLN A 3 4.89 13.61 -1.31
C GLN A 3 4.93 13.49 0.21
N THR A 4 3.87 12.91 0.77
CA THR A 4 3.91 12.47 2.17
C THR A 4 4.75 11.21 2.20
N ALA A 5 6.04 11.34 2.52
CA ALA A 5 6.92 10.21 2.82
C ALA A 5 6.50 9.62 4.17
N VAL A 6 5.39 8.88 4.20
CA VAL A 6 5.07 8.06 5.36
C VAL A 6 6.14 6.99 5.39
N GLN A 7 7.07 7.06 6.35
CA GLN A 7 8.01 5.98 6.65
C GLN A 7 7.22 4.79 7.21
N VAL A 8 6.45 4.11 6.36
CA VAL A 8 5.59 3.00 6.75
C VAL A 8 6.49 1.80 7.01
N LYS A 9 6.99 1.68 8.24
CA LYS A 9 7.74 0.48 8.66
C LYS A 9 6.86 -0.76 8.67
N ASN A 10 5.55 -0.60 8.89
CA ASN A 10 4.59 -1.69 8.95
C ASN A 10 3.25 -1.34 8.30
N VAL A 11 2.70 -2.26 7.52
CA VAL A 11 1.40 -2.18 6.86
C VAL A 11 0.45 -3.25 7.40
N LYS A 12 -0.85 -3.10 7.16
CA LYS A 12 -1.82 -4.20 7.32
C LYS A 12 -2.10 -4.82 5.96
N VAL A 13 -1.74 -6.07 5.77
CA VAL A 13 -1.97 -6.85 4.54
C VAL A 13 -3.18 -7.75 4.72
N LEU A 14 -4.03 -7.85 3.70
CA LEU A 14 -5.18 -8.73 3.68
C LEU A 14 -4.76 -10.12 3.20
N ILE A 15 -4.71 -11.07 4.14
CA ILE A 15 -4.35 -12.45 3.87
C ILE A 15 -5.56 -13.31 4.20
N ARG A 16 -6.13 -13.98 3.19
CA ARG A 16 -7.29 -14.88 3.33
C ARG A 16 -8.47 -14.24 4.10
N GLY A 17 -8.73 -12.94 3.88
CA GLY A 17 -9.82 -12.21 4.52
C GLY A 17 -9.48 -11.59 5.89
N ILE A 18 -8.29 -11.83 6.43
CA ILE A 18 -7.84 -11.31 7.72
C ILE A 18 -6.80 -10.21 7.48
N TRP A 19 -6.89 -9.10 8.24
CA TRP A 19 -5.89 -8.04 8.21
C TRP A 19 -4.75 -8.36 9.17
N THR A 20 -3.58 -8.62 8.62
CA THR A 20 -2.38 -9.00 9.38
C THR A 20 -1.32 -7.91 9.25
N LYS A 21 -0.66 -7.56 10.35
CA LYS A 21 0.45 -6.60 10.34
C LYS A 21 1.70 -7.27 9.74
N LYS A 22 2.31 -6.63 8.75
CA LYS A 22 3.53 -7.07 8.06
C LYS A 22 4.46 -5.89 7.82
N LYS A 23 5.74 -6.13 7.53
CA LYS A 23 6.62 -5.06 7.05
C LYS A 23 6.21 -4.64 5.65
N PHE A 24 6.45 -3.38 5.30
CA PHE A 24 6.17 -2.89 3.94
C PHE A 24 6.93 -3.69 2.88
N THR A 25 8.20 -4.02 3.15
CA THR A 25 9.06 -4.82 2.26
C THR A 25 8.62 -6.28 2.10
N GLU A 26 7.64 -6.76 2.87
CA GLU A 26 7.12 -8.13 2.83
C GLU A 26 5.77 -8.21 2.10
N ILE A 27 5.35 -7.12 1.45
CA ILE A 27 4.21 -7.10 0.54
C ILE A 27 4.59 -7.84 -0.74
N GLU A 28 3.71 -8.71 -1.21
CA GLU A 28 3.86 -9.39 -2.50
C GLU A 28 2.98 -8.71 -3.56
N CYS A 29 3.37 -8.85 -4.83
CA CYS A 29 2.55 -8.41 -5.95
C CYS A 29 1.14 -9.02 -5.91
N GLY A 30 0.11 -8.21 -6.16
CA GLY A 30 -1.30 -8.61 -6.11
C GLY A 30 -1.92 -8.59 -4.71
N GLN A 31 -1.13 -8.44 -3.65
CA GLN A 31 -1.68 -8.36 -2.29
C GLN A 31 -2.43 -7.04 -2.07
N THR A 32 -3.58 -7.13 -1.38
CA THR A 32 -4.27 -5.94 -0.87
C THR A 32 -3.65 -5.56 0.46
N PHE A 33 -3.30 -4.31 0.65
CA PHE A 33 -2.88 -3.78 1.94
C PHE A 33 -3.62 -2.47 2.26
N MET A 34 -3.52 -2.01 3.50
CA MET A 34 -4.00 -0.71 3.91
C MET A 34 -2.96 0.05 4.71
N ILE A 35 -3.00 1.36 4.52
CA ILE A 35 -2.24 2.33 5.29
C ILE A 35 -3.19 3.37 5.86
N GLU A 36 -2.82 3.94 6.99
CA GLU A 36 -3.52 5.06 7.59
C GLU A 36 -2.81 6.34 7.16
N GLU A 37 -3.52 7.18 6.41
CA GLU A 37 -3.06 8.50 6.01
C GLU A 37 -4.08 9.52 6.51
N ASP A 38 -3.61 10.50 7.29
CA ASP A 38 -4.45 11.57 7.86
C ASP A 38 -5.69 11.05 8.62
N GLY A 39 -5.54 9.96 9.38
CA GLY A 39 -6.62 9.32 10.14
C GLY A 39 -7.61 8.52 9.28
N VAL A 40 -7.35 8.39 7.98
CA VAL A 40 -8.18 7.64 7.03
C VAL A 40 -7.44 6.39 6.55
N PHE A 41 -8.08 5.23 6.73
CA PHE A 41 -7.57 3.98 6.17
C PHE A 41 -7.81 3.91 4.66
N LYS A 42 -6.73 4.01 3.88
CA LYS A 42 -6.76 3.80 2.43
C LYS A 42 -6.33 2.37 2.10
N LYS A 43 -7.00 1.77 1.13
CA LYS A 43 -6.77 0.40 0.69
C LYS A 43 -6.16 0.40 -0.70
N TYR A 44 -5.07 -0.31 -0.83
CA TYR A 44 -4.30 -0.41 -2.07
C TYR A 44 -4.11 -1.87 -2.47
N ILE A 45 -3.91 -2.10 -3.76
CA ILE A 45 -3.44 -3.38 -4.31
C ILE A 45 -2.04 -3.14 -4.85
N ALA A 46 -1.06 -3.91 -4.37
CA ALA A 46 0.31 -3.85 -4.88
C ALA A 46 0.35 -4.38 -6.32
N ARG A 47 0.92 -3.61 -7.25
CA ARG A 47 1.15 -4.01 -8.64
C ARG A 47 2.56 -4.56 -8.86
N THR A 48 3.48 -4.21 -7.97
CA THR A 48 4.85 -4.72 -7.95
C THR A 48 5.18 -5.22 -6.55
N GLU A 49 6.30 -5.92 -6.42
CA GLU A 49 6.95 -6.06 -5.12
C GLU A 49 7.62 -4.73 -4.73
N PRO A 50 7.83 -4.46 -3.43
CA PRO A 50 8.57 -3.29 -2.99
C PRO A 50 10.01 -3.29 -3.52
N TYR A 51 10.45 -2.16 -4.07
CA TYR A 51 11.82 -1.98 -4.56
C TYR A 51 12.44 -0.72 -3.96
N TRP A 52 13.77 -0.69 -3.86
CA TRP A 52 14.51 0.49 -3.46
C TRP A 52 14.55 1.49 -4.61
N ASP A 53 14.06 2.70 -4.37
CA ASP A 53 14.14 3.81 -5.31
C ASP A 53 15.25 4.77 -4.86
N GLU A 54 16.22 4.99 -5.75
CA GLU A 54 17.38 5.84 -5.48
C GLU A 54 17.03 7.33 -5.43
N GLU A 55 16.01 7.77 -6.16
CA GLU A 55 15.58 9.17 -6.20
C GLU A 55 14.88 9.55 -4.89
N PHE A 56 14.07 8.64 -4.34
CA PHE A 56 13.35 8.84 -3.08
C PHE A 56 14.12 8.36 -1.84
N GLU A 57 15.25 7.70 -2.03
CA GLU A 57 16.01 6.99 -0.97
C GLU A 57 15.08 6.16 -0.07
N ALA A 58 14.14 5.44 -0.69
CA ALA A 58 13.09 4.75 0.03
C ALA A 58 12.62 3.48 -0.69
N PHE A 59 12.02 2.56 0.07
CA PHE A 59 11.26 1.47 -0.53
C PHE A 59 9.92 1.98 -1.03
N VAL A 60 9.66 1.78 -2.33
CA VAL A 60 8.42 2.15 -2.98
C VAL A 60 7.72 0.92 -3.53
N VAL A 61 6.41 1.01 -3.74
CA VAL A 61 5.62 -0.03 -4.39
C VAL A 61 4.59 0.62 -5.29
N ASP A 62 4.44 0.11 -6.51
CA ASP A 62 3.39 0.59 -7.39
C ASP A 62 2.05 0.08 -6.86
N VAL A 63 1.08 0.99 -6.74
CA VAL A 63 -0.24 0.65 -6.18
C VAL A 63 -1.37 0.94 -7.14
N MET A 64 -2.46 0.21 -6.97
CA MET A 64 -3.78 0.54 -7.50
C MET A 64 -4.71 0.87 -6.32
N ASP A 65 -5.40 2.01 -6.41
CA ASP A 65 -6.36 2.44 -5.38
C ASP A 65 -7.63 1.58 -5.45
N LYS A 66 -7.83 0.76 -4.41
CA LYS A 66 -8.98 -0.15 -4.32
C LYS A 66 -10.29 0.60 -4.07
N ASN A 67 -10.23 1.78 -3.45
CA ASN A 67 -11.42 2.61 -3.22
C ASN A 67 -11.92 3.23 -4.53
N LYS A 68 -11.03 3.54 -5.48
CA LYS A 68 -11.42 4.02 -6.82
C LYS A 68 -12.08 2.93 -7.67
N LEU A 69 -11.65 1.67 -7.55
CA LEU A 69 -12.29 0.55 -8.27
C LEU A 69 -13.78 0.39 -7.92
N ARG A 70 -14.16 0.60 -6.65
CA ARG A 70 -15.57 0.49 -6.23
C ARG A 70 -16.46 1.61 -6.74
N ARG A 71 -15.88 2.74 -7.19
CA ARG A 71 -16.65 3.90 -7.67
C ARG A 71 -17.03 3.81 -9.16
N GLY A 72 -16.45 2.86 -9.91
CA GLY A 72 -16.75 2.64 -11.32
C GLY A 72 -17.98 1.77 -11.61
N ILE A 73 -18.68 1.28 -10.58
CA ILE A 73 -19.95 0.57 -10.72
C ILE A 73 -21.04 1.52 -10.22
N ARG A 74 -21.53 2.39 -11.10
CA ARG A 74 -22.77 3.14 -10.88
C ARG A 74 -23.45 3.42 -12.21
#